data_AF-A0A7J4JK28-F1
#
_entry.id   AF-A0A7J4JK28-F1
#
_cell.length_a   1.000
_cell.length_b   1.000
_cell.length_c   1.000
_cell.angle_alpha   90.00
_cell.angle_beta   90.00
_cell.angle_gamma   90.00
#
_symmetry.space_group_name_H-M   'P 1'
#
loop_
_entity.id
_entity.type
_entity.pdbx_description
1 polymer ?
#
loop_
_entity_poly.entity_id
_entity_poly.type
_entity_poly.pdbx_seq_one_letter_code
_entity_poly.pdbx_strand_id
1 'polypeptide(L)' 'MPELRVLDRKPADLVRLGKEAQLHLNEGEFAAIQKYFERLGREPTQLELETIAQTWSEH' A
#
# COMPACT_ATOMS: atom_id res chain seq x y z
N MET A 1 -8.22 -13.66 -5.53
CA MET A 1 -7.32 -12.52 -5.25
C MET A 1 -6.88 -12.67 -3.81
N PRO A 2 -5.58 -12.87 -3.51
CA PRO A 2 -5.13 -12.95 -2.12
C PRO A 2 -5.34 -11.60 -1.41
N GLU A 3 -5.66 -11.63 -0.12
CA GLU A 3 -5.75 -10.41 0.71
C GLU A 3 -4.37 -9.73 0.79
N LEU A 4 -4.26 -8.52 0.25
CA LEU A 4 -3.12 -7.63 0.54
C LEU A 4 -3.29 -7.07 1.94
N ARG A 5 -2.79 -7.81 2.93
CA ARG A 5 -2.70 -7.27 4.28
C ARG A 5 -1.65 -6.17 4.31
N VAL A 6 -2.03 -4.92 4.50
CA VAL A 6 -1.11 -3.78 4.52
C VAL A 6 -0.83 -3.32 5.95
N LEU A 7 -1.81 -3.37 6.85
CA LEU A 7 -1.66 -2.82 8.20
C LEU A 7 -0.72 -3.65 9.10
N ASP A 8 -0.67 -4.97 8.90
CA ASP A 8 0.15 -5.87 9.71
C ASP A 8 1.58 -6.10 9.16
N ARG A 9 1.96 -5.43 8.06
CA ARG A 9 3.23 -5.69 7.37
C ARG A 9 4.32 -4.69 7.75
N LYS A 10 5.55 -5.19 7.81
CA LYS A 10 6.73 -4.33 7.97
C LYS A 10 6.97 -3.56 6.65
N PRO A 11 7.61 -2.38 6.72
CA PRO A 11 7.93 -1.58 5.53
C PRO A 11 8.66 -2.37 4.43
N ALA A 12 9.62 -3.21 4.80
CA ALA A 12 10.35 -4.05 3.86
C ALA A 12 9.45 -5.06 3.10
N ASP A 13 8.46 -5.63 3.79
CA ASP A 13 7.49 -6.55 3.17
C ASP A 13 6.54 -5.80 2.24
N LEU A 14 6.18 -4.56 2.58
CA LEU A 14 5.32 -3.69 1.76
C LEU A 14 6.01 -3.24 0.49
N VAL A 15 7.29 -2.87 0.56
CA VAL A 15 8.07 -2.56 -0.65
C VAL A 15 8.17 -3.76 -1.58
N ARG A 16 8.35 -4.97 -1.03
CA ARG A 16 8.36 -6.19 -1.84
C ARG A 16 7.00 -6.44 -2.49
N LEU A 17 5.94 -6.33 -1.69
CA LEU A 17 4.56 -6.45 -2.16
C LEU A 17 4.22 -5.43 -3.25
N GLY A 18 4.68 -4.18 -3.08
CA GLY A 18 4.51 -3.13 -4.08
C GLY A 18 5.21 -3.48 -5.39
N LYS A 19 6.42 -4.03 -5.35
CA LYS A 19 7.10 -4.54 -6.56
C LYS A 19 6.33 -5.69 -7.22
N GLU A 20 5.83 -6.64 -6.44
CA GLU A 20 5.07 -7.79 -6.94
C GLU A 20 3.73 -7.38 -7.56
N ALA A 21 3.06 -6.39 -6.97
CA ALA A 21 1.78 -5.85 -7.43
C ALA A 21 1.92 -4.65 -8.39
N GLN A 22 3.14 -4.32 -8.83
CA GLN A 22 3.45 -3.14 -9.64
C GLN A 22 2.90 -1.82 -9.07
N LEU A 23 2.81 -1.73 -7.74
CA LEU A 23 2.55 -0.51 -7.02
C LEU A 23 3.90 0.20 -6.85
N HIS A 24 4.12 1.27 -7.61
CA HIS A 24 5.34 2.07 -7.62
C HIS A 24 5.49 2.95 -6.35
N LEU A 25 5.23 2.37 -5.19
CA LEU A 25 5.21 3.05 -3.90
C LEU A 25 6.51 2.81 -3.12
N ASN A 26 7.00 3.85 -2.46
CA ASN A 26 8.14 3.81 -1.54
C ASN A 26 7.72 3.59 -0.07
N GLU A 27 8.70 3.41 0.81
CA GLU A 27 8.46 3.15 2.24
C GLU A 27 7.66 4.26 2.94
N GLY A 28 7.90 5.53 2.58
CA GLY A 28 7.19 6.67 3.14
C GLY A 28 5.74 6.73 2.70
N GLU A 29 5.46 6.40 1.44
CA GLU A 29 4.11 6.34 0.89
C GLU A 29 3.32 5.17 1.52
N PHE A 30 3.94 4.01 1.64
CA PHE A 30 3.33 2.87 2.35
C PHE A 30 3.05 3.19 3.82
N ALA A 31 3.92 3.95 4.50
CA ALA A 31 3.68 4.38 5.88
C ALA A 31 2.50 5.37 5.97
N ALA A 32 2.36 6.27 5.00
CA ALA A 32 1.22 7.18 4.93
C ALA A 32 -0.09 6.44 4.68
N ILE A 33 -0.09 5.46 3.78
CA ILE A 33 -1.24 4.58 3.48
C ILE A 33 -1.62 3.80 4.74
N GLN A 34 -0.68 3.10 5.39
CA GLN A 34 -0.95 2.38 6.64
C GLN A 34 -1.61 3.29 7.67
N LYS A 35 -1.01 4.45 7.96
CA LYS A 35 -1.54 5.40 8.95
C LYS A 35 -2.96 5.87 8.62
N TYR A 36 -3.29 6.01 7.34
CA TYR A 36 -4.64 6.37 6.91
C TYR A 36 -5.65 5.23 7.14
N PHE A 37 -5.30 4.00 6.72
CA PHE A 37 -6.17 2.84 6.85
C PHE A 37 -6.29 2.32 8.30
N GLU A 38 -5.25 2.50 9.12
CA GLU A 38 -5.30 2.29 10.58
C GLU A 38 -6.35 3.20 11.23
N ARG A 39 -6.41 4.48 10.85
CA ARG A 39 -7.42 5.43 11.36
C ARG A 39 -8.83 5.08 10.90
N LEU A 40 -8.97 4.47 9.73
CA LEU A 40 -10.24 3.96 9.23
C LEU A 40 -10.66 2.64 9.87
N GLY A 41 -9.74 1.94 10.56
CA GLY A 41 -10.01 0.66 11.21
C GLY A 41 -10.27 -0.48 10.21
N ARG A 42 -9.73 -0.41 8.99
CA ARG A 42 -9.91 -1.44 7.96
C ARG A 42 -8.70 -1.56 7.05
N GLU A 43 -8.53 -2.72 6.44
CA GLU A 43 -7.54 -2.94 5.38
C GLU A 43 -7.89 -2.12 4.12
N PRO A 44 -6.87 -1.62 3.40
CA PRO A 44 -7.07 -1.13 2.05
C PRO A 44 -7.45 -2.26 1.10
N THR A 45 -8.36 -1.98 0.17
CA THR A 45 -8.58 -2.87 -0.97
C THR A 45 -7.46 -2.72 -1.99
N GLN A 46 -7.24 -3.74 -2.81
CA GLN A 46 -6.27 -3.66 -3.90
C GLN A 46 -6.55 -2.49 -4.85
N LEU A 47 -7.82 -2.28 -5.21
CA LEU A 47 -8.22 -1.18 -6.08
C LEU A 47 -7.86 0.20 -5.48
N GLU A 48 -8.02 0.37 -4.16
CA GLU A 48 -7.62 1.60 -3.48
C GLU A 48 -6.11 1.79 -3.52
N LEU A 49 -5.32 0.73 -3.29
CA LEU A 49 -3.86 0.80 -3.39
C LEU A 49 -3.39 1.14 -4.80
N GLU A 50 -3.98 0.51 -5.81
CA GLU A 50 -3.70 0.80 -7.22
C GLU A 50 -4.04 2.25 -7.57
N THR A 51 -5.20 2.74 -7.13
CA THR A 51 -5.62 4.12 -7.37
C THR A 51 -4.67 5.12 -6.71
N ILE A 52 -4.27 4.86 -5.46
CA ILE A 52 -3.30 5.70 -4.74
C ILE A 52 -1.94 5.65 -5.46
N ALA A 53 -1.46 4.46 -5.81
CA ALA A 53 -0.20 4.28 -6.52
C ALA A 53 -0.21 5.01 -7.87
N GLN A 54 -1.27 4.92 -8.67
CA GLN A 54 -1.36 5.66 -9.94
C GLN A 54 -1.39 7.18 -9.75
N THR A 55 -1.97 7.67 -8.64
CA THR A 55 -2.06 9.11 -8.36
C THR A 55 -0.77 9.67 -7.78
N TRP A 56 -0.05 8.90 -6.96
CA TRP A 56 1.18 9.32 -6.29
C TRP A 56 2.45 8.89 -7.02
N SER A 57 2.34 7.98 -7.98
CA SER A 57 3.43 7.62 -8.87
C SER A 57 3.81 8.85 -9.69
N GLU A 58 4.84 9.54 -9.24
CA GLU A 58 5.58 10.50 -10.03
C GLU A 58 6.13 9.73 -11.25
N HIS A 59 5.51 9.94 -12.41
CA HIS A 59 6.06 9.58 -13.71
C HIS A 59 7.11 10.62 -14.14
#